data_AF-A0A1A7PTG2-F1
#
_entry.id   AF-A0A1A7PTG2-F1
#
_cell.length_a   1.000
_cell.length_b   1.000
_cell.length_c   1.000
_cell.angle_alpha   90.00
_cell.angle_beta   90.00
_cell.angle_gamma   90.00
#
_symmetry.space_group_name_H-M   'P 1'
#
loop_
_entity.id
_entity.type
_entity.pdbx_description
1 polymer ?
#
loop_
_entity_poly.entity_id
_entity_poly.type
_entity_poly.pdbx_seq_one_letter_code
_entity_poly.pdbx_strand_id
1 'polypeptide(L)'
;MKAIFPPRKKGKKQTVNIGIFYLSDCFYYAFLSKDLEVKSGSVESINCLQQCLIDKYQLDLRYVRYVSVLPFHLIWRKSYYYPQTLTQYAIEQQVYHLLEHELPIEREQVWFDYCYQQQHLEIYAVRREYAEQEITKYAPLKLGVLDVLPRVLLRSFRHLSSNCSVGNTLYCYFTTSLILLLDLPQKTDIFVLQENIAFNLEKYLTELNQTINTIVVFQDQDMEQIDLSSVSEKYLIQQLPKISVSEFICLGCALWGQNV
;
A
#
# COMPACT_ATOMS: atom_id res chain seq x y z
N MET A 1 -18.77 55.59 3.94
CA MET A 1 -17.48 54.86 3.84
C MET A 1 -17.77 53.38 3.58
N LYS A 2 -17.39 52.85 2.42
CA LYS A 2 -17.48 51.40 2.14
C LYS A 2 -16.25 50.72 2.71
N ALA A 3 -16.43 49.80 3.65
CA ALA A 3 -15.34 48.96 4.14
C ALA A 3 -14.83 48.08 2.98
N ILE A 4 -13.53 48.19 2.71
CA ILE A 4 -12.81 47.37 1.76
C ILE A 4 -12.64 45.98 2.40
N PHE A 5 -13.40 45.00 1.92
CA PHE A 5 -13.17 43.61 2.28
C PHE A 5 -11.79 43.17 1.74
N PRO A 6 -10.94 42.52 2.53
CA PRO A 6 -9.71 41.91 2.02
C PRO A 6 -10.08 40.81 1.00
N PRO A 7 -9.26 40.60 -0.05
CA PRO A 7 -9.63 39.69 -1.12
C PRO A 7 -9.66 38.23 -0.63
N ARG A 8 -10.74 37.57 -1.07
CA ARG A 8 -11.00 36.13 -1.26
C ARG A 8 -9.96 35.14 -0.72
N LYS A 9 -10.45 34.20 0.09
CA LYS A 9 -9.83 32.91 0.45
C LYS A 9 -8.88 32.41 -0.64
N LYS A 10 -7.56 32.44 -0.38
CA LYS A 10 -6.58 31.67 -1.17
C LYS A 10 -7.04 30.21 -1.14
N GLY A 11 -7.35 29.62 -2.30
CA GLY A 11 -7.67 28.20 -2.39
C GLY A 11 -6.58 27.39 -1.68
N LYS A 12 -6.96 26.45 -0.81
CA LYS A 12 -6.00 25.52 -0.22
C LYS A 12 -5.30 24.81 -1.38
N LYS A 13 -4.01 25.09 -1.60
CA LYS A 13 -3.21 24.30 -2.55
C LYS A 13 -3.29 22.84 -2.08
N GLN A 14 -3.78 21.97 -2.95
CA GLN A 14 -3.94 20.56 -2.67
C GLN A 14 -2.55 19.93 -2.46
N THR A 15 -2.40 19.18 -1.37
CA THR A 15 -1.16 18.44 -1.09
C THR A 15 -0.99 17.35 -2.14
N VAL A 16 0.20 17.27 -2.74
CA VAL A 16 0.58 16.21 -3.67
C VAL A 16 1.30 15.12 -2.86
N ASN A 17 0.81 13.89 -2.93
CA ASN A 17 1.49 12.76 -2.36
C ASN A 17 2.55 12.25 -3.33
N ILE A 18 3.79 12.11 -2.86
CA ILE A 18 4.89 11.49 -3.59
C ILE A 18 5.18 10.18 -2.88
N GLY A 19 4.91 9.06 -3.55
CA GLY A 19 5.31 7.75 -3.07
C GLY A 19 6.79 7.56 -3.30
N ILE A 20 7.54 7.18 -2.27
CA ILE A 20 8.98 6.98 -2.34
C ILE A 20 9.40 5.64 -1.75
N PHE A 21 10.39 5.00 -2.37
CA PHE A 21 10.91 3.70 -1.95
C PHE A 21 12.43 3.67 -2.13
N TYR A 22 13.15 3.18 -1.13
CA TYR A 22 14.62 3.11 -1.16
C TYR A 22 15.04 1.66 -1.36
N LEU A 23 15.74 1.39 -2.45
CA LEU A 23 16.23 0.06 -2.79
C LEU A 23 17.54 0.19 -3.56
N SER A 24 18.53 -0.66 -3.24
CA SER A 24 19.80 -0.74 -3.95
C SER A 24 20.49 0.63 -4.13
N ASP A 25 20.56 1.40 -3.04
CA ASP A 25 21.16 2.74 -3.00
C ASP A 25 20.54 3.80 -3.92
N CYS A 26 19.31 3.55 -4.36
CA CYS A 26 18.53 4.48 -5.17
C CYS A 26 17.18 4.80 -4.52
N PHE A 27 16.72 6.04 -4.71
CA PHE A 27 15.37 6.47 -4.38
C PHE A 27 14.49 6.39 -5.62
N TYR A 28 13.49 5.52 -5.55
CA TYR A 28 12.41 5.47 -6.53
C TYR A 28 11.29 6.38 -6.06
N TYR A 29 10.60 6.98 -7.03
CA TYR A 29 9.46 7.84 -6.75
C TYR A 29 8.35 7.63 -7.77
N ALA A 30 7.11 7.87 -7.33
CA ALA A 30 5.96 8.01 -8.20
C ALA A 30 4.99 9.04 -7.63
N PHE A 31 4.22 9.69 -8.50
CA PHE A 31 3.09 10.54 -8.12
C PHE A 31 2.10 10.72 -9.26
N LEU A 32 0.86 11.09 -8.92
CA LEU A 32 -0.13 11.52 -9.90
C LEU A 32 0.03 13.01 -10.19
N SER A 33 0.25 13.33 -11.46
CA SER A 33 0.19 14.70 -11.94
C SER A 33 -1.24 15.24 -11.94
N LYS A 34 -1.41 16.54 -12.20
CA LYS A 34 -2.74 17.18 -12.27
C LYS A 34 -3.63 16.59 -13.37
N ASP A 35 -3.00 16.07 -14.42
CA ASP A 35 -3.68 15.45 -15.57
C ASP A 35 -3.97 13.95 -15.32
N LEU A 36 -3.83 13.49 -14.07
CA LEU A 36 -4.01 12.09 -13.64
C LEU A 36 -3.02 11.11 -14.28
N GLU A 37 -1.97 11.60 -14.92
CA GLU A 37 -0.87 10.75 -15.39
C GLU A 37 0.08 10.42 -14.25
N VAL A 38 0.46 9.15 -14.16
CA VAL A 38 1.52 8.68 -13.26
C VAL A 38 2.87 9.20 -13.77
N LYS A 39 3.62 9.87 -12.90
CA LYS A 39 5.00 10.27 -13.12
C LYS A 39 5.88 9.49 -12.17
N SER A 40 6.83 8.73 -12.71
CA SER A 40 7.72 7.87 -11.95
C SER A 40 9.18 8.07 -12.39
N GLY A 41 10.11 7.56 -11.59
CA GLY A 41 11.54 7.55 -11.89
C GLY A 41 12.39 7.10 -10.71
N SER A 42 13.70 7.14 -10.90
CA SER A 42 14.70 6.87 -9.86
C SER A 42 15.77 7.96 -9.83
N VAL A 43 16.35 8.17 -8.65
CA VAL A 43 17.45 9.10 -8.41
C VAL A 43 18.39 8.55 -7.35
N GLU A 44 19.66 8.94 -7.42
CA GLU A 44 20.71 8.44 -6.51
C GLU A 44 20.64 9.07 -5.10
N SER A 45 20.00 10.23 -4.95
CA SER A 45 19.94 10.93 -3.66
C SER A 45 18.66 11.73 -3.46
N ILE A 46 18.36 12.04 -2.20
CA ILE A 46 17.23 12.91 -1.81
C ILE A 46 17.36 14.31 -2.40
N ASN A 47 18.58 14.84 -2.52
CA ASN A 47 18.80 16.15 -3.14
C ASN A 47 18.41 16.13 -4.62
N CYS A 48 18.79 15.07 -5.34
CA CYS A 48 18.39 14.84 -6.72
C CYS A 48 16.86 14.67 -6.84
N LEU A 49 16.21 13.98 -5.88
CA LEU A 49 14.76 13.87 -5.83
C LEU A 49 14.11 15.25 -5.74
N GLN A 50 14.52 16.05 -4.76
CA GLN A 50 13.94 17.38 -4.53
C GLN A 50 14.14 18.31 -5.73
N GLN A 51 15.34 18.32 -6.32
CA GLN A 51 15.63 19.06 -7.55
C GLN A 51 14.76 18.59 -8.71
N CYS A 52 14.61 17.28 -8.92
CA CYS A 52 13.74 16.73 -9.95
C CYS A 52 12.27 17.18 -9.75
N LEU A 53 11.75 17.12 -8.53
CA LEU A 53 10.39 17.57 -8.22
C LEU A 53 10.19 19.07 -8.49
N ILE A 54 11.19 19.91 -8.22
CA ILE A 54 11.13 21.36 -8.47
C ILE A 54 11.32 21.69 -9.95
N ASP A 55 12.42 21.24 -10.56
CA ASP A 55 12.86 21.72 -11.86
C ASP A 55 12.07 21.05 -13.00
N LYS A 56 11.89 19.73 -12.92
CA LYS A 56 11.20 18.96 -13.97
C LYS A 56 9.69 19.05 -13.83
N TYR A 57 9.18 18.95 -12.61
CA TYR A 57 7.74 18.85 -12.35
C TYR A 57 7.11 20.12 -11.74
N GLN A 58 7.91 21.16 -11.47
CA GLN A 58 7.44 22.46 -10.98
C GLN A 58 6.59 22.37 -9.70
N LEU A 59 6.92 21.40 -8.83
CA LEU A 59 6.24 21.19 -7.57
C LEU A 59 6.79 22.11 -6.47
N ASP A 60 5.87 22.67 -5.68
CA ASP A 60 6.20 23.43 -4.48
C ASP A 60 6.31 22.46 -3.30
N LEU A 61 7.54 22.17 -2.86
CA LEU A 61 7.82 21.16 -1.83
C LEU A 61 7.09 21.39 -0.51
N ARG A 62 6.61 22.61 -0.23
CA ARG A 62 5.78 22.91 0.96
C ARG A 62 4.41 22.23 0.93
N TYR A 63 3.96 21.83 -0.25
CA TYR A 63 2.69 21.12 -0.48
C TYR A 63 2.92 19.67 -0.93
N VAL A 64 4.13 19.15 -0.73
CA VAL A 64 4.45 17.76 -1.00
C VAL A 64 4.38 16.97 0.31
N ARG A 65 3.71 15.82 0.27
CA ARG A 65 3.76 14.80 1.32
C ARG A 65 4.50 13.58 0.78
N TYR A 66 5.59 13.22 1.43
CA TYR A 66 6.28 11.98 1.14
C TYR A 66 5.61 10.82 1.85
N VAL A 67 5.30 9.77 1.11
CA VAL A 67 4.69 8.54 1.61
C VAL A 67 5.63 7.39 1.29
N SER A 68 5.99 6.60 2.27
CA SER A 68 6.74 5.36 2.06
C SER A 68 6.03 4.17 2.69
N VAL A 69 6.67 3.02 2.69
CA VAL A 69 6.07 1.75 3.07
C VAL A 69 6.99 0.93 3.98
N LEU A 70 6.39 0.29 4.99
CA LEU A 70 7.04 -0.73 5.79
C LEU A 70 7.06 -2.07 5.05
N PRO A 71 8.23 -2.72 4.96
CA PRO A 71 8.33 -4.11 4.51
C PRO A 71 7.42 -5.04 5.32
N PHE A 72 6.78 -6.00 4.65
CA PHE A 72 5.80 -6.89 5.28
C PHE A 72 6.35 -7.67 6.48
N HIS A 73 7.60 -8.13 6.41
CA HIS A 73 8.23 -8.94 7.47
C HIS A 73 8.44 -8.19 8.79
N LEU A 74 8.37 -6.85 8.79
CA LEU A 74 8.47 -6.03 10.01
C LEU A 74 7.09 -5.80 10.67
N ILE A 75 6.01 -6.19 9.99
CA ILE A 75 4.65 -5.85 10.38
C ILE A 75 4.00 -7.06 11.04
N TRP A 76 3.57 -6.88 12.28
CA TRP A 76 2.57 -7.74 12.87
C TRP A 76 1.18 -7.27 12.43
N ARG A 77 0.34 -8.19 12.00
CA ARG A 77 -1.04 -7.90 11.57
C ARG A 77 -2.01 -8.84 12.26
N LYS A 78 -3.17 -8.30 12.65
CA LYS A 78 -4.30 -9.13 13.05
C LYS A 78 -5.64 -8.62 12.54
N SER A 79 -6.56 -9.55 12.32
CA SER A 79 -7.86 -9.32 11.72
C SER A 79 -8.94 -10.01 12.56
N TYR A 80 -9.98 -9.27 12.94
CA TYR A 80 -11.09 -9.74 13.77
C TYR A 80 -12.45 -9.36 13.19
N TYR A 81 -13.40 -10.29 13.24
CA TYR A 81 -14.79 -10.03 12.92
C TYR A 81 -15.62 -10.02 14.19
N TYR A 82 -16.43 -8.99 14.34
CA TYR A 82 -17.39 -8.90 15.41
C TYR A 82 -18.79 -9.21 14.88
N PRO A 83 -19.64 -9.87 15.69
CA PRO A 83 -21.02 -10.15 15.29
C PRO A 83 -21.91 -8.89 15.27
N GLN A 84 -21.43 -7.79 15.85
CA GLN A 84 -22.17 -6.54 16.00
C GLN A 84 -21.25 -5.34 15.87
N THR A 85 -21.82 -4.21 15.47
CA THR A 85 -21.05 -2.97 15.36
C THR A 85 -20.63 -2.47 16.73
N LEU A 86 -19.33 -2.35 16.95
CA LEU A 86 -18.75 -1.81 18.17
C LEU A 86 -18.74 -0.27 18.17
N THR A 87 -18.78 0.31 19.36
CA THR A 87 -18.52 1.74 19.57
C THR A 87 -17.02 2.04 19.50
N GLN A 88 -16.64 3.28 19.24
CA GLN A 88 -15.24 3.70 19.20
C GLN A 88 -14.47 3.32 20.49
N TYR A 89 -15.09 3.56 21.64
CA TYR A 89 -14.52 3.18 22.94
C TYR A 89 -14.29 1.67 23.04
N ALA A 90 -15.26 0.84 22.63
CA ALA A 90 -15.12 -0.60 22.67
C ALA A 90 -14.02 -1.10 21.71
N ILE A 91 -13.89 -0.49 20.53
CA ILE A 91 -12.83 -0.81 19.57
C ILE A 91 -11.45 -0.53 20.19
N GLU A 92 -11.26 0.66 20.76
CA GLU A 92 -9.99 1.05 21.40
C GLU A 92 -9.61 0.08 22.52
N GLN A 93 -10.55 -0.27 23.40
CA GLN A 93 -10.30 -1.24 24.47
C GLN A 93 -9.90 -2.62 23.93
N GLN A 94 -10.55 -3.08 22.86
CA GLN A 94 -10.18 -4.34 22.20
C GLN A 94 -8.79 -4.28 21.59
N VAL A 95 -8.47 -3.21 20.85
CA VAL A 95 -7.13 -3.03 20.25
C VAL A 95 -6.05 -3.06 21.33
N TYR A 96 -6.21 -2.34 22.44
CA TYR A 96 -5.23 -2.35 23.52
C TYR A 96 -5.07 -3.71 24.18
N HIS A 97 -6.19 -4.37 24.49
CA HIS A 97 -6.17 -5.72 25.05
C HIS A 97 -5.43 -6.71 24.14
N LEU A 98 -5.69 -6.66 22.83
CA LEU A 98 -5.04 -7.53 21.85
C LEU A 98 -3.53 -7.28 21.76
N LEU A 99 -3.10 -6.01 21.75
CA LEU A 99 -1.69 -5.66 21.69
C LEU A 99 -0.95 -6.13 22.97
N GLU A 100 -1.55 -5.97 24.15
CA GLU A 100 -0.95 -6.35 25.44
C GLU A 100 -0.80 -7.87 25.59
N HIS A 101 -1.72 -8.66 25.04
CA HIS A 101 -1.70 -10.12 25.20
C HIS A 101 -0.93 -10.85 24.11
N GLU A 102 -0.79 -10.28 22.91
CA GLU A 102 -0.24 -11.01 21.76
C GLU A 102 1.16 -10.56 21.35
N LEU A 103 1.55 -9.33 21.69
CA LEU A 103 2.91 -8.86 21.45
C LEU A 103 3.72 -9.01 22.74
N PRO A 104 4.80 -9.82 22.75
CA PRO A 104 5.65 -10.01 23.92
C PRO A 104 6.60 -8.82 24.13
N ILE A 105 6.08 -7.59 24.07
CA ILE A 105 6.85 -6.34 24.05
C ILE A 105 6.06 -5.27 24.80
N GLU A 106 6.77 -4.42 25.54
CA GLU A 106 6.19 -3.23 26.17
C GLU A 106 5.51 -2.31 25.14
N ARG A 107 4.36 -1.76 25.51
CA ARG A 107 3.52 -0.96 24.63
C ARG A 107 4.24 0.28 24.09
N GLU A 108 5.11 0.89 24.88
CA GLU A 108 5.90 2.07 24.51
C GLU A 108 6.88 1.81 23.36
N GLN A 109 7.20 0.55 23.10
CA GLN A 109 8.13 0.10 22.07
C GLN A 109 7.42 -0.31 20.78
N VAL A 110 6.08 -0.18 20.73
CA VAL A 110 5.27 -0.57 19.57
C VAL A 110 4.54 0.65 19.02
N TRP A 111 4.67 0.86 17.71
CA TRP A 111 3.75 1.72 16.97
C TRP A 111 2.70 0.86 16.32
N PHE A 112 1.45 1.30 16.37
CA PHE A 112 0.35 0.58 15.77
C PHE A 112 -0.69 1.55 15.21
N ASP A 113 -1.47 1.05 14.26
CA ASP A 113 -2.66 1.70 13.74
C ASP A 113 -3.72 0.63 13.45
N TYR A 114 -4.97 1.03 13.36
CA TYR A 114 -6.07 0.11 13.09
C TYR A 114 -7.13 0.72 12.19
N CYS A 115 -7.87 -0.15 11.51
CA CYS A 115 -9.00 0.22 10.69
C CYS A 115 -10.19 -0.63 11.10
N TYR A 116 -11.32 0.01 11.34
CA TYR A 116 -12.57 -0.67 11.65
C TYR A 116 -13.63 -0.29 10.63
N GLN A 117 -14.11 -1.26 9.85
CA GLN A 117 -15.14 -1.07 8.84
C GLN A 117 -16.07 -2.27 8.83
N GLN A 118 -17.39 -2.04 8.79
CA GLN A 118 -18.39 -3.11 8.64
C GLN A 118 -18.19 -4.33 9.58
N GLN A 119 -17.90 -4.07 10.87
CA GLN A 119 -17.66 -5.10 11.89
C GLN A 119 -16.35 -5.88 11.74
N HIS A 120 -15.49 -5.46 10.81
CA HIS A 120 -14.14 -5.98 10.62
C HIS A 120 -13.13 -5.00 11.21
N LEU A 121 -12.31 -5.48 12.15
CA LEU A 121 -11.19 -4.77 12.73
C LEU A 121 -9.88 -5.35 12.18
N GLU A 122 -9.06 -4.48 11.60
CA GLU A 122 -7.72 -4.81 11.15
C GLU A 122 -6.70 -3.95 11.91
N ILE A 123 -5.72 -4.61 12.53
CA ILE A 123 -4.68 -3.97 13.34
C ILE A 123 -3.33 -4.25 12.69
N TYR A 124 -2.50 -3.22 12.60
CA TYR A 124 -1.10 -3.31 12.19
C TYR A 124 -0.22 -2.78 13.31
N ALA A 125 0.83 -3.49 13.64
CA ALA A 125 1.80 -3.09 14.64
C ALA A 125 3.22 -3.34 14.14
N VAL A 126 4.16 -2.51 14.58
CA VAL A 126 5.58 -2.58 14.25
C VAL A 126 6.38 -2.17 15.49
N ARG A 127 7.55 -2.79 15.70
CA ARG A 127 8.46 -2.29 16.72
C ARG A 127 8.96 -0.91 16.32
N ARG A 128 8.90 0.02 17.26
CA ARG A 128 9.31 1.41 17.06
C ARG A 128 10.73 1.50 16.52
N GLU A 129 11.66 0.71 17.05
CA GLU A 129 13.06 0.67 16.59
C GLU A 129 13.18 0.37 15.08
N TYR A 130 12.39 -0.57 14.56
CA TYR A 130 12.43 -0.96 13.16
C TYR A 130 11.76 0.09 12.27
N ALA A 131 10.64 0.67 12.72
CA ALA A 131 10.01 1.77 12.02
C ALA A 131 10.93 3.00 11.94
N GLU A 132 11.62 3.34 13.02
CA GLU A 132 12.59 4.44 13.05
C GLU A 132 13.80 4.17 12.14
N GLN A 133 14.30 2.93 12.07
CA GLN A 133 15.35 2.54 11.12
C GLN A 133 14.88 2.72 9.67
N GLU A 134 13.66 2.29 9.33
CA GLU A 134 13.09 2.49 8.00
C GLU A 134 12.92 3.99 7.67
N ILE A 135 12.45 4.81 8.61
CA ILE A 135 12.32 6.26 8.43
C ILE A 135 13.69 6.92 8.20
N THR A 136 14.71 6.47 8.90
CA THR A 136 16.06 7.07 8.86
C THR A 136 16.71 6.95 7.48
N LYS A 137 16.35 5.93 6.69
CA LYS A 137 16.79 5.80 5.28
C LYS A 137 16.46 7.01 4.42
N TYR A 138 15.41 7.75 4.81
CA TYR A 138 14.93 8.92 4.08
C TYR A 138 15.46 10.23 4.66
N ALA A 139 16.28 10.24 5.71
CA ALA A 139 16.81 11.48 6.26
C ALA A 139 17.68 12.24 5.22
N PRO A 140 17.57 13.57 5.09
CA PRO A 140 16.83 14.51 5.95
C PRO A 140 15.37 14.75 5.52
N LEU A 141 14.86 14.00 4.54
CA LEU A 141 13.46 14.08 4.12
C LEU A 141 12.54 13.67 5.28
N LYS A 142 11.47 14.44 5.48
CA LYS A 142 10.44 14.10 6.47
C LYS A 142 9.33 13.33 5.78
N LEU A 143 9.20 12.04 6.10
CA LEU A 143 8.04 11.26 5.71
C LEU A 143 6.79 11.83 6.39
N GLY A 144 5.73 12.03 5.62
CA GLY A 144 4.42 12.39 6.16
C GLY A 144 3.58 11.17 6.52
N VAL A 145 3.85 10.03 5.87
CA VAL A 145 3.20 8.75 6.12
C VAL A 145 4.20 7.62 5.90
N LEU A 146 4.17 6.65 6.80
CA LEU A 146 4.80 5.35 6.65
C LEU A 146 3.68 4.30 6.64
N ASP A 147 3.33 3.80 5.46
CA ASP A 147 2.20 2.89 5.26
C ASP A 147 2.64 1.43 5.36
N VAL A 148 1.71 0.49 5.23
CA VAL A 148 1.95 -0.96 5.26
C VAL A 148 1.87 -1.56 3.85
N LEU A 149 2.79 -2.47 3.54
CA LEU A 149 2.91 -3.06 2.20
C LEU A 149 1.60 -3.58 1.61
N PRO A 150 0.76 -4.36 2.33
CA PRO A 150 -0.46 -4.89 1.74
C PRO A 150 -1.44 -3.82 1.25
N ARG A 151 -1.55 -2.69 1.97
CA ARG A 151 -2.42 -1.58 1.59
C ARG A 151 -1.87 -0.80 0.40
N VAL A 152 -0.55 -0.63 0.36
CA VAL A 152 0.15 -0.05 -0.79
C VAL A 152 -0.10 -0.89 -2.04
N LEU A 153 0.12 -2.20 -1.96
CA LEU A 153 -0.11 -3.12 -3.07
C LEU A 153 -1.57 -3.07 -3.54
N LEU A 154 -2.54 -3.14 -2.63
CA LEU A 154 -3.96 -3.11 -2.97
C LEU A 154 -4.35 -1.84 -3.76
N ARG A 155 -3.82 -0.67 -3.38
CA ARG A 155 -4.06 0.57 -4.13
C ARG A 155 -3.43 0.56 -5.52
N SER A 156 -2.20 0.07 -5.65
CA SER A 156 -1.55 -0.09 -6.97
C SER A 156 -2.35 -1.02 -7.87
N PHE A 157 -2.77 -2.16 -7.32
CA PHE A 157 -3.60 -3.13 -8.04
C PHE A 157 -4.90 -2.52 -8.53
N ARG A 158 -5.67 -1.88 -7.66
CA ARG A 158 -6.95 -1.26 -8.02
C ARG A 158 -6.80 -0.14 -9.04
N HIS A 159 -5.73 0.65 -8.93
CA HIS A 159 -5.45 1.71 -9.90
C HIS A 159 -5.19 1.14 -11.30
N LEU A 160 -4.35 0.11 -11.38
CA LEU A 160 -3.92 -0.47 -12.66
C LEU A 160 -4.96 -1.43 -13.24
N SER A 161 -5.80 -2.04 -12.42
CA SER A 161 -6.79 -3.02 -12.90
C SER A 161 -7.97 -2.38 -13.61
N SER A 162 -8.30 -1.10 -13.35
CA SER A 162 -9.26 -0.19 -14.02
C SER A 162 -10.70 -0.69 -14.28
N ASN A 163 -10.97 -1.99 -14.22
CA ASN A 163 -12.16 -2.67 -14.71
C ASN A 163 -12.54 -3.92 -13.88
N CYS A 164 -11.84 -4.20 -12.77
CA CYS A 164 -12.22 -5.30 -11.90
C CYS A 164 -13.42 -4.90 -11.03
N SER A 165 -14.50 -5.67 -11.09
CA SER A 165 -15.61 -5.55 -10.14
C SER A 165 -15.07 -5.70 -8.72
N VAL A 166 -15.36 -4.72 -7.86
CA VAL A 166 -14.95 -4.75 -6.45
C VAL A 166 -15.55 -5.98 -5.78
N GLY A 167 -14.70 -6.77 -5.12
CA GLY A 167 -15.06 -8.03 -4.45
C GLY A 167 -14.76 -9.28 -5.28
N ASN A 168 -14.48 -10.39 -4.60
CA ASN A 168 -14.20 -11.69 -5.20
C ASN A 168 -12.98 -11.69 -6.15
N THR A 169 -12.02 -10.81 -5.90
CA THR A 169 -10.81 -10.67 -6.71
C THR A 169 -9.59 -11.13 -5.92
N LEU A 170 -8.76 -11.97 -6.54
CA LEU A 170 -7.45 -12.35 -5.99
C LEU A 170 -6.36 -11.53 -6.69
N TYR A 171 -5.67 -10.69 -5.93
CA TYR A 171 -4.48 -10.00 -6.41
C TYR A 171 -3.24 -10.82 -6.09
N CYS A 172 -2.44 -11.14 -7.11
CA CYS A 172 -1.21 -11.90 -6.99
C CYS A 172 -0.03 -10.99 -7.29
N TYR A 173 0.81 -10.74 -6.29
CA TYR A 173 2.05 -10.00 -6.42
C TYR A 173 3.22 -10.98 -6.49
N PHE A 174 3.75 -11.20 -7.69
CA PHE A 174 4.86 -12.12 -7.96
C PHE A 174 6.19 -11.36 -8.06
N THR A 175 7.06 -11.60 -7.08
CA THR A 175 8.44 -11.09 -7.01
C THR A 175 9.36 -12.21 -6.50
N THR A 176 10.39 -11.87 -5.71
CA THR A 176 11.08 -12.84 -4.82
C THR A 176 10.17 -13.42 -3.75
N SER A 177 8.99 -12.86 -3.53
CA SER A 177 7.96 -13.50 -2.71
C SER A 177 6.63 -13.46 -3.43
N LEU A 178 5.77 -14.43 -3.12
CA LEU A 178 4.39 -14.44 -3.58
C LEU A 178 3.51 -13.89 -2.45
N ILE A 179 2.93 -12.72 -2.69
CA ILE A 179 1.91 -12.15 -1.82
C ILE A 179 0.56 -12.25 -2.53
N LEU A 180 -0.41 -12.86 -1.86
CA LEU A 180 -1.78 -12.98 -2.33
C LEU A 180 -2.67 -12.09 -1.48
N LEU A 181 -3.46 -11.24 -2.13
CA LEU A 181 -4.47 -10.39 -1.48
C LEU A 181 -5.85 -10.80 -2.01
N LEU A 182 -6.63 -11.47 -1.18
CA LEU A 182 -8.00 -11.86 -1.52
C LEU A 182 -8.95 -10.74 -1.08
N ASP A 183 -9.42 -9.94 -2.03
CA ASP A 183 -10.31 -8.81 -1.81
C ASP A 183 -11.76 -9.24 -1.96
N LEU A 184 -12.43 -9.42 -0.83
CA LEU A 184 -13.85 -9.74 -0.71
C LEU A 184 -14.64 -8.49 -0.32
N PRO A 185 -15.97 -8.45 -0.56
CA PRO A 185 -16.79 -7.26 -0.30
C PRO A 185 -16.69 -6.68 1.12
N GLN A 186 -16.35 -7.50 2.12
CA GLN A 186 -16.30 -7.11 3.53
C GLN A 186 -14.92 -7.29 4.15
N LYS A 187 -13.94 -7.82 3.40
CA LYS A 187 -12.60 -8.11 3.93
C LYS A 187 -11.54 -8.24 2.86
N THR A 188 -10.31 -7.91 3.23
CA THR A 188 -9.13 -8.31 2.47
C THR A 188 -8.31 -9.30 3.31
N ASP A 189 -8.22 -10.54 2.84
CA ASP A 189 -7.30 -11.54 3.41
C ASP A 189 -5.95 -11.45 2.71
N ILE A 190 -4.88 -11.67 3.48
CA ILE A 190 -3.50 -11.51 3.00
C ILE A 190 -2.75 -12.80 3.31
N PHE A 191 -2.18 -13.40 2.29
CA PHE A 191 -1.35 -14.60 2.40
C PHE A 191 0.03 -14.31 1.83
N VAL A 192 1.07 -14.67 2.57
CA VAL A 192 2.47 -14.55 2.12
C VAL A 192 3.06 -15.93 2.03
N LEU A 193 3.47 -16.30 0.82
CA LEU A 193 4.01 -17.61 0.48
C LEU A 193 5.48 -17.45 0.09
N GLN A 194 6.34 -18.28 0.68
CA GLN A 194 7.77 -18.31 0.36
C GLN A 194 8.05 -19.11 -0.92
N GLU A 195 9.15 -18.76 -1.61
CA GLU A 195 9.49 -19.05 -3.02
C GLU A 195 9.26 -20.47 -3.54
N ASN A 196 9.29 -21.50 -2.70
CA ASN A 196 9.15 -22.89 -3.15
C ASN A 196 7.70 -23.30 -3.53
N ILE A 197 6.75 -22.35 -3.45
CA ILE A 197 5.30 -22.60 -3.57
C ILE A 197 4.69 -21.91 -4.81
N ALA A 198 5.43 -21.05 -5.51
CA ALA A 198 4.93 -20.37 -6.71
C ALA A 198 4.47 -21.33 -7.84
N PHE A 199 4.80 -22.62 -7.73
CA PHE A 199 4.43 -23.68 -8.66
C PHE A 199 3.05 -24.31 -8.46
N ASN A 200 2.20 -23.81 -7.55
CA ASN A 200 0.89 -24.43 -7.33
C ASN A 200 -0.21 -23.43 -6.93
N LEU A 201 -0.31 -22.29 -7.64
CA LEU A 201 -1.46 -21.36 -7.51
C LEU A 201 -2.79 -22.13 -7.58
N GLU A 202 -2.90 -23.13 -8.47
CA GLU A 202 -4.08 -23.98 -8.59
C GLU A 202 -4.42 -24.76 -7.30
N LYS A 203 -3.41 -25.29 -6.60
CA LYS A 203 -3.62 -25.95 -5.31
C LYS A 203 -4.17 -24.97 -4.28
N TYR A 204 -3.62 -23.77 -4.20
CA TYR A 204 -4.11 -22.73 -3.28
C TYR A 204 -5.52 -22.28 -3.60
N LEU A 205 -5.84 -22.11 -4.88
CA LEU A 205 -7.20 -21.77 -5.33
C LEU A 205 -8.20 -22.87 -4.95
N THR A 206 -7.78 -24.13 -5.03
CA THR A 206 -8.59 -25.29 -4.61
C THR A 206 -8.82 -25.30 -3.10
N GLU A 207 -7.79 -25.00 -2.30
CA GLU A 207 -7.88 -24.93 -0.83
C GLU A 207 -8.71 -23.72 -0.34
N LEU A 208 -8.67 -22.60 -1.06
CA LEU A 208 -9.45 -21.39 -0.73
C LEU A 208 -10.97 -21.59 -0.93
N ASN A 209 -11.37 -22.65 -1.63
CA ASN A 209 -12.72 -23.24 -1.71
C ASN A 209 -13.91 -22.25 -1.87
N GLN A 210 -13.72 -21.03 -2.39
CA GLN A 210 -14.78 -20.01 -2.54
C GLN A 210 -14.53 -18.95 -3.64
N THR A 211 -15.65 -18.57 -4.29
CA THR A 211 -16.08 -17.27 -4.89
C THR A 211 -15.12 -16.37 -5.65
N ILE A 212 -13.88 -16.74 -5.95
CA ILE A 212 -12.98 -15.91 -6.77
C ILE A 212 -13.46 -15.94 -8.22
N ASN A 213 -13.72 -14.76 -8.79
CA ASN A 213 -14.11 -14.62 -10.19
C ASN A 213 -12.94 -14.14 -11.05
N THR A 214 -12.11 -13.28 -10.48
CA THR A 214 -11.04 -12.58 -11.20
C THR A 214 -9.73 -12.72 -10.44
N ILE A 215 -8.65 -12.98 -11.18
CA ILE A 215 -7.28 -13.00 -10.69
C ILE A 215 -6.52 -11.89 -11.41
N VAL A 216 -5.96 -10.95 -10.64
CA VAL A 216 -5.15 -9.86 -11.16
C VAL A 216 -3.70 -10.11 -10.79
N VAL A 217 -2.83 -10.12 -11.79
CA VAL A 217 -1.44 -10.55 -11.63
C VAL A 217 -0.52 -9.39 -11.88
N PHE A 218 0.28 -9.05 -10.87
CA PHE A 218 1.46 -8.22 -11.01
C PHE A 218 2.69 -9.12 -10.99
N GLN A 219 3.62 -8.83 -11.89
CA GLN A 219 4.90 -9.49 -11.97
C GLN A 219 5.97 -8.44 -12.30
N ASP A 220 7.13 -8.55 -11.64
CA ASP A 220 8.24 -7.64 -11.93
C ASP A 220 8.66 -7.74 -13.41
N GLN A 221 9.07 -6.61 -13.98
CA GLN A 221 9.42 -6.47 -15.39
C GLN A 221 10.55 -7.42 -15.82
N ASP A 222 11.46 -7.73 -14.90
CA ASP A 222 12.67 -8.52 -15.11
C ASP A 222 12.46 -10.04 -14.93
N MET A 223 11.27 -10.46 -14.51
CA MET A 223 10.95 -11.88 -14.31
C MET A 223 10.39 -12.54 -15.58
N GLU A 224 10.66 -13.84 -15.75
CA GLU A 224 10.05 -14.67 -16.80
C GLU A 224 8.54 -14.80 -16.59
N GLN A 225 7.77 -14.68 -17.67
CA GLN A 225 6.32 -14.72 -17.60
C GLN A 225 5.83 -16.03 -16.97
N ILE A 226 5.02 -15.91 -15.93
CA ILE A 226 4.41 -17.06 -15.26
C ILE A 226 3.37 -17.70 -16.19
N ASP A 227 3.45 -19.02 -16.34
CA ASP A 227 2.41 -19.78 -17.01
C ASP A 227 1.18 -19.91 -16.11
N LEU A 228 0.06 -19.35 -16.58
CA LEU A 228 -1.22 -19.37 -15.90
C LEU A 228 -2.29 -20.12 -16.70
N SER A 229 -1.88 -20.92 -17.69
CA SER A 229 -2.78 -21.65 -18.58
C SER A 229 -3.78 -22.53 -17.84
N SER A 230 -3.32 -23.33 -16.86
CA SER A 230 -4.20 -24.22 -16.07
C SER A 230 -5.24 -23.48 -15.22
N VAL A 231 -4.94 -22.24 -14.84
CA VAL A 231 -5.83 -21.40 -14.02
C VAL A 231 -6.81 -20.60 -14.90
N SER A 232 -6.39 -20.25 -16.12
CA SER A 232 -7.17 -19.43 -17.05
C SER A 232 -8.46 -20.10 -17.54
N GLU A 233 -8.56 -21.43 -17.43
CA GLU A 233 -9.78 -22.17 -17.77
C GLU A 233 -10.93 -21.92 -16.76
N LYS A 234 -10.59 -21.56 -15.51
CA LYS A 234 -11.55 -21.45 -14.41
C LYS A 234 -11.80 -20.01 -13.96
N TYR A 235 -10.83 -19.11 -14.19
CA TYR A 235 -10.86 -17.75 -13.66
C TYR A 235 -10.56 -16.72 -14.75
N LEU A 236 -11.16 -15.53 -14.64
CA LEU A 236 -10.77 -14.40 -15.47
C LEU A 236 -9.40 -13.89 -15.01
N ILE A 237 -8.38 -13.96 -15.87
CA ILE A 237 -7.04 -13.49 -15.54
C ILE A 237 -6.78 -12.13 -16.20
N GLN A 238 -6.38 -11.16 -15.39
CA GLN A 238 -5.89 -9.87 -15.84
C GLN A 238 -4.41 -9.74 -15.48
N GLN A 239 -3.55 -9.69 -16.48
CA GLN A 239 -2.13 -9.40 -16.29
C GLN A 239 -1.92 -7.88 -16.33
N LEU A 240 -1.30 -7.32 -15.29
CA LEU A 240 -1.00 -5.90 -15.24
C LEU A 240 0.19 -5.54 -16.14
N PRO A 241 0.35 -4.26 -16.50
CA PRO A 241 1.51 -3.80 -17.26
C PRO A 241 2.84 -4.16 -16.60
N LYS A 242 3.84 -4.51 -17.40
CA LYS A 242 5.20 -4.75 -16.93
C LYS A 242 5.85 -3.43 -16.51
N ILE A 243 5.81 -3.15 -15.21
CA ILE A 243 6.54 -2.07 -14.56
C ILE A 243 7.41 -2.65 -13.46
N SER A 244 8.47 -1.94 -13.08
CA SER A 244 9.35 -2.38 -11.99
C SER A 244 8.59 -2.49 -10.65
N VAL A 245 9.03 -3.39 -9.79
CA VAL A 245 8.55 -3.50 -8.39
C VAL A 245 8.56 -2.17 -7.66
N SER A 246 9.66 -1.42 -7.77
CA SER A 246 9.81 -0.13 -7.11
C SER A 246 8.76 0.87 -7.59
N GLU A 247 8.48 0.91 -8.90
CA GLU A 247 7.45 1.78 -9.46
C GLU A 247 6.05 1.38 -8.98
N PHE A 248 5.74 0.07 -8.95
CA PHE A 248 4.48 -0.44 -8.45
C PHE A 248 4.24 -0.07 -6.98
N ILE A 249 5.25 -0.22 -6.13
CA ILE A 249 5.19 0.17 -4.71
C ILE A 249 5.01 1.68 -4.56
N CYS A 250 5.84 2.47 -5.26
CA CYS A 250 5.77 3.93 -5.22
C CYS A 250 4.39 4.45 -5.66
N LEU A 251 3.78 3.86 -6.69
CA LEU A 251 2.44 4.21 -7.13
C LEU A 251 1.42 4.05 -5.99
N GLY A 252 1.43 2.92 -5.31
CA GLY A 252 0.52 2.65 -4.21
C GLY A 252 0.70 3.61 -3.04
N CYS A 253 1.94 4.00 -2.74
CA CYS A 253 2.24 5.05 -1.77
C CYS A 253 1.71 6.42 -2.21
N ALA A 254 1.87 6.79 -3.49
CA ALA A 254 1.37 8.06 -4.02
C ALA A 254 -0.17 8.16 -3.96
N LEU A 255 -0.85 7.03 -4.09
CA LEU A 255 -2.32 6.93 -4.01
C LEU A 255 -2.85 6.95 -2.57
N TRP A 256 -2.00 7.13 -1.55
CA TRP A 256 -2.43 7.15 -0.16
C TRP A 256 -3.53 8.19 0.11
N GLY A 257 -4.60 7.77 0.78
CA GLY A 257 -5.76 8.62 1.08
C GLY A 257 -6.63 8.97 -0.13
N GLN A 258 -6.37 8.39 -1.30
CA GLN A 258 -7.28 8.46 -2.45
C GLN A 258 -8.23 7.26 -2.43
N ASN A 259 -9.49 7.48 -2.82
CA ASN A 259 -10.45 6.40 -3.02
C ASN A 259 -10.10 5.69 -4.33
N VAL A 260 -9.30 4.62 -4.23
CA VAL A 260 -8.93 3.73 -5.33
C VAL A 260 -9.48 2.34 -5.07
#